data_AF-A0A0A1XC50-F1
#
_entry.id   AF-A0A0A1XC50-F1
#
_cell.length_a   1.000
_cell.length_b   1.000
_cell.length_c   1.000
_cell.angle_alpha   90.00
_cell.angle_beta   90.00
_cell.angle_gamma   90.00
#
_symmetry.space_group_name_H-M   'P 1'
#
loop_
_entity.id
_entity.type
_entity.pdbx_description
1 polymer ?
#
loop_
_entity_poly.entity_id
_entity_poly.type
_entity_poly.pdbx_seq_one_letter_code
_entity_poly.pdbx_strand_id
1 'polypeptide(L)'
;MMLRIDEYRFAFVSVDGISTLISILSSRVNFQVQYQLVFCLWVLTFNPLLATKMNKFSVIPILADILSDCAKEKVTRIILAVFRNLIEKPTDPQVAKEHCIAMVQCKVLKQLSILEQRRFDDEDISADVEFLTEKLQNSVQDLSSFDEYATELRSARLEWSPVHKSAKFWRENAHRLNEKNYELLRILVHLLETSKDHIILSVACFDIGEYVRHYPRGKHVLEQLGGKQIVMQLLAHDDPNVRYEALLAVQKLMVHNWEYLGKQLEKENENQPQKGGSAPISGKA
;
A
#
# COMPACT_ATOMS: atom_id res chain seq x y z
N MET A 1 -2.72 1.58 -36.66
CA MET A 1 -1.85 1.50 -35.46
C MET A 1 -1.34 0.08 -35.30
N MET A 2 -0.03 -0.14 -35.33
CA MET A 2 0.58 -1.49 -35.40
C MET A 2 0.20 -2.39 -34.21
N LEU A 3 0.08 -1.84 -33.00
CA LEU A 3 -0.26 -2.62 -31.79
C LEU A 3 -1.67 -3.25 -31.81
N ARG A 4 -2.51 -2.99 -32.81
CA ARG A 4 -3.80 -3.69 -32.99
C ARG A 4 -3.62 -5.14 -33.48
N ILE A 5 -2.46 -5.47 -34.02
CA ILE A 5 -2.12 -6.81 -34.52
C ILE A 5 -1.31 -7.54 -33.45
N ASP A 6 -1.73 -8.75 -33.07
CA ASP A 6 -1.12 -9.51 -31.97
C ASP A 6 0.38 -9.76 -32.16
N GLU A 7 0.82 -10.05 -33.37
CA GLU A 7 2.25 -10.25 -33.68
C GLU A 7 3.10 -9.03 -33.27
N TYR A 8 2.62 -7.83 -33.58
CA TYR A 8 3.31 -6.60 -33.21
C TYR A 8 3.18 -6.28 -31.72
N ARG A 9 2.15 -6.79 -31.02
CA ARG A 9 2.08 -6.67 -29.55
C ARG A 9 3.21 -7.47 -28.90
N PHE A 10 3.42 -8.72 -29.32
CA PHE A 10 4.51 -9.53 -28.78
C PHE A 10 5.88 -8.97 -29.12
N ALA A 11 6.09 -8.52 -30.36
CA ALA A 11 7.33 -7.87 -30.77
C ALA A 11 7.61 -6.58 -29.96
N PHE A 12 6.58 -5.80 -29.65
CA PHE A 12 6.71 -4.61 -28.82
C PHE A 12 7.09 -4.95 -27.37
N VAL A 13 6.51 -6.01 -26.82
CA VAL A 13 6.86 -6.47 -25.46
C VAL A 13 8.27 -7.06 -25.42
N SER A 14 8.72 -7.75 -26.47
CA SER A 14 10.08 -8.33 -26.51
C SER A 14 11.19 -7.29 -26.55
N VAL A 15 10.88 -6.04 -26.93
CA VAL A 15 11.83 -4.92 -26.93
C VAL A 15 11.64 -3.98 -25.73
N ASP A 16 11.07 -4.47 -24.63
CA ASP A 16 10.79 -3.70 -23.40
C ASP A 16 9.91 -2.45 -23.62
N GLY A 17 9.01 -2.53 -24.61
CA GLY A 17 8.11 -1.44 -24.95
C GLY A 17 7.22 -1.01 -23.79
N ILE A 18 6.70 -1.95 -22.99
CA ILE A 18 5.82 -1.63 -21.84
C ILE A 18 6.58 -0.80 -20.80
N SER A 19 7.79 -1.22 -20.41
CA SER A 19 8.64 -0.50 -19.46
C SER A 19 8.95 0.92 -19.94
N THR A 20 9.16 1.09 -21.25
CA THR A 20 9.39 2.41 -21.87
C THR A 20 8.15 3.31 -21.77
N LEU A 21 6.95 2.78 -22.09
CA LEU A 21 5.69 3.54 -21.94
C LEU A 21 5.49 3.99 -20.49
N ILE A 22 5.74 3.09 -19.55
CA ILE A 22 5.59 3.31 -18.11
C ILE A 22 6.57 4.35 -17.59
N SER A 23 7.84 4.27 -17.99
CA SER A 23 8.85 5.28 -17.67
C SER A 23 8.43 6.67 -18.14
N ILE A 24 7.94 6.81 -19.39
CA ILE A 24 7.49 8.10 -19.91
C ILE A 24 6.23 8.59 -19.18
N LEU A 25 5.26 7.71 -18.91
CA LEU A 25 4.05 8.07 -18.15
C LEU A 25 4.37 8.59 -16.74
N SER A 26 5.40 8.02 -16.09
CA SER A 26 5.85 8.48 -14.76
C SER A 26 6.44 9.89 -14.77
N SER A 27 6.90 10.39 -15.92
CA SER A 27 7.55 11.71 -16.04
C SER A 27 6.58 12.91 -16.13
N ARG A 28 5.30 12.72 -15.78
CA ARG A 28 4.25 13.77 -15.79
C ARG A 28 4.15 14.55 -17.10
N VAL A 29 3.93 13.81 -18.19
CA VAL A 29 3.71 14.36 -19.54
C VAL A 29 2.34 15.02 -19.71
N ASN A 30 2.16 15.77 -20.79
CA ASN A 30 0.89 16.43 -21.09
C ASN A 30 -0.26 15.41 -21.32
N PHE A 31 -1.50 15.86 -21.16
CA PHE A 31 -2.69 14.98 -21.24
C PHE A 31 -2.87 14.28 -22.60
N GLN A 32 -2.33 14.86 -23.68
CA GLN A 32 -2.41 14.26 -25.01
C GLN A 32 -1.48 13.05 -25.12
N VAL A 33 -0.25 13.18 -24.61
CA VAL A 33 0.73 12.09 -24.55
C VAL A 33 0.24 11.03 -23.57
N GLN A 34 -0.28 11.41 -22.39
CA GLN A 34 -0.91 10.47 -21.46
C GLN A 34 -1.98 9.63 -22.17
N TYR A 35 -2.93 10.28 -22.87
CA TYR A 35 -3.96 9.58 -23.62
C TYR A 35 -3.38 8.58 -24.64
N GLN A 36 -2.38 8.99 -25.44
CA GLN A 36 -1.79 8.14 -26.47
C GLN A 36 -1.04 6.94 -25.88
N LEU A 37 -0.28 7.14 -24.80
CA LEU A 37 0.46 6.06 -24.15
C LEU A 37 -0.49 5.09 -23.43
N VAL A 38 -1.51 5.59 -22.74
CA VAL A 38 -2.55 4.74 -22.13
C VAL A 38 -3.38 4.01 -23.20
N PHE A 39 -3.62 4.62 -24.35
CA PHE A 39 -4.25 3.94 -25.49
C PHE A 39 -3.41 2.76 -26.00
N CYS A 40 -2.08 2.90 -26.06
CA CYS A 40 -1.20 1.77 -26.37
C CYS A 40 -1.35 0.65 -25.34
N LEU A 41 -1.38 0.98 -24.04
CA LEU A 41 -1.61 0.00 -22.96
C LEU A 41 -2.97 -0.68 -23.10
N TRP A 42 -4.04 0.07 -23.37
CA TRP A 42 -5.38 -0.46 -23.58
C TRP A 42 -5.44 -1.44 -24.74
N VAL A 43 -4.78 -1.14 -25.86
CA VAL A 43 -4.75 -2.06 -26.99
C VAL A 43 -3.95 -3.33 -26.69
N LEU A 44 -2.92 -3.26 -25.83
CA LEU A 44 -2.17 -4.43 -25.37
C LEU A 44 -3.01 -5.33 -24.44
N THR A 45 -3.90 -4.77 -23.61
CA THR A 45 -4.71 -5.57 -22.67
C THR A 45 -5.78 -6.44 -23.34
N PHE A 46 -6.05 -6.28 -24.63
CA PHE A 46 -6.92 -7.20 -25.37
C PHE A 46 -6.31 -8.59 -25.54
N ASN A 47 -4.98 -8.73 -25.42
CA ASN A 47 -4.34 -10.03 -25.43
C ASN A 47 -4.29 -10.58 -23.99
N PRO A 48 -4.94 -11.72 -23.67
CA PRO A 48 -4.99 -12.26 -22.31
C PRO A 48 -3.62 -12.50 -21.68
N LEU A 49 -2.64 -12.96 -22.46
CA LEU A 49 -1.28 -13.23 -21.97
C LEU A 49 -0.52 -11.96 -21.61
N LEU A 50 -0.85 -10.84 -22.26
CA LEU A 50 -0.26 -9.54 -21.92
C LEU A 50 -0.99 -8.90 -20.75
N ALA A 51 -2.32 -9.00 -20.70
CA ALA A 51 -3.13 -8.55 -19.59
C ALA A 51 -2.68 -9.17 -18.24
N THR A 52 -2.34 -10.47 -18.23
CA THR A 52 -1.82 -11.13 -17.01
C THR A 52 -0.46 -10.57 -16.55
N LYS A 53 0.36 -10.08 -17.49
CA LYS A 53 1.70 -9.53 -17.18
C LYS A 53 1.67 -8.07 -16.78
N MET A 54 0.58 -7.32 -17.01
CA MET A 54 0.55 -5.87 -16.79
C MET A 54 0.87 -5.45 -15.35
N ASN A 55 0.44 -6.21 -14.34
CA ASN A 55 0.73 -5.88 -12.94
C ASN A 55 2.23 -5.96 -12.61
N LYS A 56 2.97 -6.85 -13.28
CA LYS A 56 4.43 -6.99 -13.09
C LYS A 56 5.20 -5.75 -13.57
N PHE A 57 4.63 -4.96 -14.46
CA PHE A 57 5.23 -3.71 -14.98
C PHE A 57 4.75 -2.47 -14.22
N SER A 58 4.08 -2.62 -13.07
CA SER A 58 3.54 -1.50 -12.28
C SER A 58 2.58 -0.60 -13.08
N VAL A 59 1.85 -1.17 -14.03
CA VAL A 59 0.86 -0.44 -14.85
C VAL A 59 -0.27 0.11 -13.97
N ILE A 60 -0.82 -0.72 -13.07
CA ILE A 60 -1.96 -0.33 -12.22
C ILE A 60 -1.63 0.88 -11.32
N PRO A 61 -0.52 0.88 -10.54
CA PRO A 61 -0.14 2.04 -9.72
C PRO A 61 -0.04 3.34 -10.52
N ILE A 62 0.63 3.31 -11.68
CA ILE A 62 0.86 4.52 -12.48
C ILE A 62 -0.44 5.06 -13.05
N LEU A 63 -1.32 4.18 -13.54
CA LEU A 63 -2.62 4.61 -14.06
C LEU A 63 -3.52 5.14 -12.96
N ALA A 64 -3.47 4.58 -11.74
CA ALA A 64 -4.22 5.07 -10.60
C ALA A 64 -3.76 6.47 -10.15
N ASP A 65 -2.44 6.70 -10.11
CA ASP A 65 -1.86 8.00 -9.80
C ASP A 65 -2.23 9.04 -10.89
N ILE A 66 -2.26 8.65 -12.17
CA ILE A 66 -2.74 9.54 -13.25
C ILE A 66 -4.25 9.80 -13.10
N LEU A 67 -5.04 8.79 -12.77
CA LEU A 67 -6.50 8.92 -12.61
C LEU A 67 -6.85 9.90 -11.48
N SER A 68 -6.10 9.91 -10.38
CA SER A 68 -6.35 10.85 -9.27
C SER A 68 -6.12 12.31 -9.65
N ASP A 69 -5.13 12.57 -10.51
CA ASP A 69 -4.70 13.93 -10.87
C ASP A 69 -5.36 14.42 -12.17
N CYS A 70 -6.03 13.54 -12.92
CA CYS A 70 -6.56 13.88 -14.23
C CYS A 70 -7.90 14.60 -14.17
N ALA A 71 -7.99 15.74 -14.87
CA ALA A 71 -9.22 16.48 -15.10
C ALA A 71 -9.80 16.29 -16.52
N LYS A 72 -9.19 15.47 -17.37
CA LYS A 72 -9.60 15.29 -18.78
C LYS A 72 -10.35 13.99 -18.97
N GLU A 73 -11.64 14.09 -19.28
CA GLU A 73 -12.54 12.94 -19.48
C GLU A 73 -11.98 11.88 -20.43
N LYS A 74 -11.37 12.29 -21.55
CA LYS A 74 -10.80 11.33 -22.50
C LYS A 74 -9.69 10.45 -21.92
N VAL A 75 -8.93 10.97 -20.95
CA VAL A 75 -7.86 10.23 -20.26
C VAL A 75 -8.48 9.35 -19.19
N THR A 76 -9.44 9.87 -18.42
CA THR A 76 -10.25 9.09 -17.48
C THR A 76 -10.87 7.87 -18.16
N ARG A 77 -11.59 8.08 -19.27
CA ARG A 77 -12.25 7.03 -20.05
C ARG A 77 -11.31 5.91 -20.46
N ILE A 78 -10.13 6.25 -21.00
CA ILE A 78 -9.20 5.21 -21.46
C ILE A 78 -8.54 4.48 -20.29
N ILE A 79 -8.31 5.13 -19.15
CA ILE A 79 -7.78 4.47 -17.94
C ILE A 79 -8.81 3.47 -17.38
N LEU A 80 -10.08 3.87 -17.27
CA LEU A 80 -11.15 2.99 -16.82
C LEU A 80 -11.30 1.77 -17.74
N ALA A 81 -11.24 1.99 -19.06
CA ALA A 81 -11.28 0.90 -20.03
C ALA A 81 -10.07 -0.06 -19.92
N VAL A 82 -8.88 0.45 -19.54
CA VAL A 82 -7.72 -0.42 -19.22
C VAL A 82 -8.03 -1.27 -18.00
N PHE A 83 -8.49 -0.66 -16.91
CA PHE A 83 -8.82 -1.38 -15.67
C PHE A 83 -9.89 -2.45 -15.90
N ARG A 84 -10.95 -2.13 -16.65
CA ARG A 84 -11.98 -3.10 -17.04
C ARG A 84 -11.39 -4.28 -17.80
N ASN A 85 -10.54 -4.02 -18.81
CA ASN A 85 -9.88 -5.09 -19.56
C ASN A 85 -8.97 -5.95 -18.68
N LEU A 86 -8.28 -5.37 -17.69
CA LEU A 86 -7.46 -6.14 -16.76
C LEU A 86 -8.30 -7.09 -15.89
N ILE A 87 -9.59 -6.85 -15.71
CA ILE A 87 -10.48 -7.75 -14.97
C ILE A 87 -11.15 -8.77 -15.91
N GLU A 88 -11.63 -8.33 -17.08
CA GLU A 88 -12.42 -9.18 -17.99
C GLU A 88 -11.60 -10.10 -18.90
N LYS A 89 -10.36 -9.71 -19.26
CA LYS A 89 -9.56 -10.43 -20.28
C LYS A 89 -8.70 -11.59 -19.76
N PRO A 90 -8.13 -11.55 -18.54
CA PRO A 90 -7.37 -12.70 -18.03
C PRO A 90 -8.22 -13.97 -18.02
N THR A 91 -7.65 -15.08 -18.49
CA THR A 91 -8.31 -16.39 -18.47
C THR A 91 -8.33 -17.03 -17.09
N ASP A 92 -7.41 -16.63 -16.23
CA ASP A 92 -7.29 -17.12 -14.85
C ASP A 92 -8.01 -16.16 -13.89
N PRO A 93 -9.07 -16.61 -13.20
CA PRO A 93 -9.79 -15.80 -12.21
C PRO A 93 -8.89 -15.29 -11.07
N GLN A 94 -7.84 -16.03 -10.72
CA GLN A 94 -6.90 -15.62 -9.68
C GLN A 94 -6.14 -14.36 -10.07
N VAL A 95 -5.71 -14.27 -11.33
CA VAL A 95 -5.01 -13.09 -11.88
C VAL A 95 -5.94 -11.87 -11.91
N ALA A 96 -7.21 -12.06 -12.29
CA ALA A 96 -8.19 -10.98 -12.23
C ALA A 96 -8.39 -10.47 -10.79
N LYS A 97 -8.46 -11.39 -9.81
CA LYS A 97 -8.54 -11.03 -8.38
C LYS A 97 -7.30 -10.27 -7.91
N GLU A 98 -6.10 -10.70 -8.30
CA GLU A 98 -4.85 -9.98 -8.00
C GLU A 98 -4.85 -8.55 -8.56
N HIS A 99 -5.35 -8.36 -9.79
CA HIS A 99 -5.49 -7.03 -10.39
C HIS A 99 -6.50 -6.16 -9.63
N CYS A 100 -7.65 -6.73 -9.22
CA CYS A 100 -8.62 -6.01 -8.39
C CYS A 100 -8.00 -5.55 -7.08
N ILE A 101 -7.30 -6.44 -6.37
CA ILE A 101 -6.63 -6.10 -5.10
C ILE A 101 -5.61 -4.97 -5.35
N ALA A 102 -4.79 -5.08 -6.39
CA ALA A 102 -3.81 -4.04 -6.73
C ALA A 102 -4.48 -2.67 -6.99
N MET A 103 -5.63 -2.64 -7.67
CA MET A 103 -6.40 -1.40 -7.88
C MET A 103 -6.92 -0.82 -6.57
N VAL A 104 -7.48 -1.64 -5.67
CA VAL A 104 -7.95 -1.21 -4.35
C VAL A 104 -6.83 -0.52 -3.57
N GLN A 105 -5.64 -1.12 -3.56
CA GLN A 105 -4.48 -0.58 -2.86
C GLN A 105 -3.97 0.73 -3.44
N CYS A 106 -4.09 0.89 -4.75
CA CYS A 106 -3.78 2.15 -5.42
C CYS A 106 -4.91 3.19 -5.24
N LYS A 107 -5.85 2.93 -4.32
CA LYS A 107 -6.98 3.78 -3.92
C LYS A 107 -8.03 3.99 -5.01
N VAL A 108 -8.05 3.14 -6.04
CA VAL A 108 -8.97 3.22 -7.19
C VAL A 108 -10.42 3.33 -6.74
N LEU A 109 -10.84 2.57 -5.73
CA LEU A 109 -12.20 2.68 -5.16
C LEU A 109 -12.55 4.10 -4.71
N LYS A 110 -11.62 4.80 -4.04
CA LYS A 110 -11.84 6.19 -3.61
C LYS A 110 -11.98 7.12 -4.82
N GLN A 111 -11.17 6.93 -5.86
CA GLN A 111 -11.29 7.75 -7.07
C GLN A 111 -12.60 7.46 -7.81
N LEU A 112 -13.04 6.20 -7.89
CA LEU A 112 -14.32 5.82 -8.49
C LEU A 112 -15.50 6.48 -7.76
N SER A 113 -15.51 6.49 -6.42
CA SER A 113 -16.56 7.22 -5.66
C SER A 113 -16.56 8.73 -5.93
N ILE A 114 -15.40 9.34 -6.17
CA ILE A 114 -15.31 10.76 -6.56
C ILE A 114 -15.86 10.97 -7.98
N LEU A 115 -15.59 10.03 -8.90
CA LEU A 115 -16.11 10.07 -10.26
C LEU A 115 -17.62 9.88 -10.29
N GLU A 116 -18.17 8.97 -9.50
CA GLU A 116 -19.62 8.73 -9.39
C GLU A 116 -20.41 9.97 -8.93
N GLN A 117 -19.80 10.81 -8.07
CA GLN A 117 -20.40 12.07 -7.65
C GLN A 117 -20.40 13.16 -8.74
N ARG A 118 -19.59 12.99 -9.80
CA ARG A 118 -19.54 13.90 -10.94
C ARG A 118 -20.55 13.45 -11.98
N ARG A 119 -21.22 14.42 -12.62
CA ARG A 119 -22.06 14.14 -13.79
C ARG A 119 -21.17 14.07 -15.02
N PHE A 120 -21.17 12.92 -15.68
CA PHE A 120 -20.55 12.73 -17.00
C PHE A 120 -21.66 12.55 -18.04
N ASP A 121 -21.50 13.19 -19.19
CA ASP A 121 -22.37 12.96 -20.36
C ASP A 121 -21.97 11.68 -21.12
N ASP A 122 -20.77 11.17 -20.85
CA ASP A 122 -20.21 9.95 -21.45
C ASP A 122 -20.73 8.69 -20.73
N GLU A 123 -21.57 7.93 -21.42
CA GLU A 123 -22.17 6.68 -20.92
C GLU A 123 -21.11 5.59 -20.67
N ASP A 124 -20.01 5.56 -21.43
CA ASP A 124 -18.93 4.57 -21.24
C ASP A 124 -18.25 4.77 -19.88
N ILE A 125 -18.03 6.04 -19.49
CA ILE A 125 -17.43 6.36 -18.18
C ILE A 125 -18.33 5.87 -17.06
N SER A 126 -19.63 6.16 -17.14
CA SER A 126 -20.59 5.78 -16.11
C SER A 126 -20.68 4.25 -15.97
N ALA A 127 -20.75 3.53 -17.10
CA ALA A 127 -20.80 2.07 -17.12
C ALA A 127 -19.51 1.43 -16.59
N ASP A 128 -18.33 1.97 -16.92
CA ASP A 128 -17.07 1.45 -16.41
C ASP A 128 -16.87 1.77 -14.93
N VAL A 129 -17.32 2.93 -14.44
CA VAL A 129 -17.29 3.26 -13.01
C VAL A 129 -18.16 2.30 -12.21
N GLU A 130 -19.38 2.03 -12.65
CA GLU A 130 -20.29 1.08 -12.00
C GLU A 130 -19.68 -0.33 -11.98
N PHE A 131 -19.23 -0.82 -13.14
CA PHE A 131 -18.60 -2.13 -13.27
C PHE A 131 -17.39 -2.30 -12.36
N LEU A 132 -16.47 -1.33 -12.37
CA LEU A 132 -15.26 -1.39 -11.56
C LEU A 132 -15.60 -1.30 -10.07
N THR A 133 -16.55 -0.45 -9.68
CA THR A 133 -16.95 -0.30 -8.28
C THR A 133 -17.48 -1.62 -7.73
N GLU A 134 -18.38 -2.29 -8.46
CA GLU A 134 -18.93 -3.58 -8.07
C GLU A 134 -17.82 -4.65 -7.93
N LYS A 135 -16.97 -4.80 -8.95
CA LYS A 135 -15.92 -5.84 -8.97
C LYS A 135 -14.85 -5.62 -7.89
N LEU A 136 -14.46 -4.37 -7.67
CA LEU A 136 -13.47 -4.05 -6.65
C LEU A 136 -14.06 -4.23 -5.25
N GLN A 137 -15.30 -3.80 -4.98
CA GLN A 137 -15.94 -4.00 -3.67
C GLN A 137 -16.09 -5.49 -3.32
N ASN A 138 -16.52 -6.31 -4.27
CA ASN A 138 -16.63 -7.76 -4.08
C ASN A 138 -15.25 -8.38 -3.76
N SER A 139 -14.19 -7.92 -4.44
CA SER A 139 -12.83 -8.42 -4.20
C SER A 139 -12.27 -8.03 -2.82
N VAL A 140 -12.69 -6.89 -2.27
CA VAL A 140 -12.31 -6.45 -0.91
C VAL A 140 -12.98 -7.29 0.17
N GLN A 141 -14.27 -7.64 0.00
CA GLN A 141 -14.98 -8.47 0.97
C GLN A 141 -14.33 -9.85 1.16
N ASP A 142 -13.70 -10.37 0.11
CA ASP A 142 -13.01 -11.66 0.13
C ASP A 142 -11.54 -11.58 0.62
N LEU A 143 -11.03 -10.40 0.93
CA LEU A 143 -9.64 -10.22 1.36
C LEU A 143 -9.53 -10.37 2.88
N SER A 144 -8.70 -11.31 3.35
CA SER A 144 -8.41 -11.38 4.78
C SER A 144 -7.54 -10.18 5.20
N SER A 145 -7.63 -9.75 6.46
CA SER A 145 -6.77 -8.67 6.99
C SER A 145 -5.27 -8.96 6.83
N PHE A 146 -4.86 -10.23 6.78
CA PHE A 146 -3.46 -10.57 6.51
C PHE A 146 -3.09 -10.46 5.04
N ASP A 147 -4.00 -10.78 4.13
CA ASP A 147 -3.75 -10.61 2.69
C ASP A 147 -3.67 -9.12 2.34
N GLU A 148 -4.48 -8.28 2.99
CA GLU A 148 -4.38 -6.81 2.92
C GLU A 148 -2.96 -6.36 3.33
N TYR A 149 -2.52 -6.74 4.53
CA TYR A 149 -1.16 -6.46 5.02
C TYR A 149 -0.06 -6.93 4.06
N ALA A 150 -0.10 -8.22 3.66
CA ALA A 150 0.92 -8.80 2.79
C ALA A 150 0.99 -8.10 1.44
N THR A 151 -0.15 -7.63 0.94
CA THR A 151 -0.20 -6.93 -0.35
C THR A 151 0.32 -5.50 -0.20
N GLU A 152 0.05 -4.79 0.90
CA GLU A 152 0.59 -3.44 1.17
C GLU A 152 2.13 -3.44 1.18
N LEU A 153 2.73 -4.47 1.80
CA LEU A 153 4.18 -4.65 1.80
C LEU A 153 4.71 -4.90 0.38
N ARG A 154 4.10 -5.84 -0.36
CA ARG A 154 4.54 -6.19 -1.73
C ARG A 154 4.45 -5.01 -2.70
N SER A 155 3.45 -4.14 -2.54
CA SER A 155 3.27 -2.96 -3.38
C SER A 155 4.10 -1.75 -2.93
N ALA A 156 4.78 -1.84 -1.78
CA ALA A 156 5.55 -0.75 -1.17
C ALA A 156 4.70 0.51 -0.93
N ARG A 157 3.40 0.35 -0.65
CA ARG A 157 2.45 1.45 -0.39
C ARG A 157 1.86 1.34 1.01
N LEU A 158 2.72 1.28 2.02
CA LEU A 158 2.34 1.20 3.43
C LEU A 158 1.63 2.48 3.88
N GLU A 159 0.50 2.33 4.56
CA GLU A 159 -0.18 3.42 5.23
C GLU A 159 -0.76 3.01 6.59
N TRP A 160 -1.15 3.99 7.40
CA TRP A 160 -1.73 3.73 8.70
C TRP A 160 -3.16 3.18 8.59
N SER A 161 -3.28 1.86 8.40
CA SER A 161 -4.54 1.12 8.33
C SER A 161 -4.80 0.25 9.58
N PRO A 162 -6.01 -0.32 9.75
CA PRO A 162 -6.33 -1.20 10.88
C PRO A 162 -5.41 -2.41 11.00
N VAL A 163 -4.85 -2.92 9.90
CA VAL A 163 -3.95 -4.07 9.90
C VAL A 163 -2.63 -3.75 10.61
N HIS A 164 -2.17 -2.50 10.54
CA HIS A 164 -0.98 -2.04 11.27
C HIS A 164 -1.31 -1.75 12.73
N LYS A 165 -2.46 -1.13 13.04
CA LYS A 165 -2.76 -0.65 14.40
C LYS A 165 -3.38 -1.69 15.34
N SER A 166 -3.94 -2.77 14.81
CA SER A 166 -4.70 -3.74 15.60
C SER A 166 -3.79 -4.71 16.37
N ALA A 167 -3.82 -4.64 17.70
CA ALA A 167 -3.10 -5.60 18.54
C ALA A 167 -3.60 -7.05 18.37
N LYS A 168 -4.89 -7.23 18.02
CA LYS A 168 -5.45 -8.55 17.71
C LYS A 168 -4.81 -9.12 16.44
N PHE A 169 -4.68 -8.29 15.40
CA PHE A 169 -4.03 -8.68 14.15
C PHE A 169 -2.61 -9.19 14.40
N TRP A 170 -1.78 -8.45 15.13
CA TRP A 170 -0.40 -8.83 15.39
C TRP A 170 -0.28 -10.08 16.26
N ARG A 171 -1.13 -10.24 17.26
CA ARG A 171 -1.16 -11.45 18.08
C ARG A 171 -1.42 -12.71 17.25
N GLU A 172 -2.32 -12.62 16.28
CA GLU A 172 -2.72 -13.75 15.43
C GLU A 172 -1.71 -13.98 14.28
N ASN A 173 -1.16 -12.92 13.70
CA ASN A 173 -0.46 -13.01 12.40
C ASN A 173 1.04 -12.74 12.44
N ALA A 174 1.64 -12.23 13.53
CA ALA A 174 3.07 -11.89 13.55
C ALA A 174 3.98 -13.06 13.13
N HIS A 175 3.65 -14.29 13.52
CA HIS A 175 4.41 -15.48 13.17
C HIS A 175 4.42 -15.77 11.65
N ARG A 176 3.41 -15.31 10.92
CA ARG A 176 3.25 -15.54 9.47
C ARG A 176 4.23 -14.72 8.63
N LEU A 177 4.83 -13.66 9.19
CA LEU A 177 5.92 -12.92 8.51
C LEU A 177 7.17 -13.80 8.28
N ASN A 178 7.24 -14.96 8.94
CA ASN A 178 8.31 -15.95 8.76
C ASN A 178 8.05 -16.93 7.60
N GLU A 179 6.86 -16.93 7.02
CA GLU A 179 6.50 -17.79 5.89
C GLU A 179 7.36 -17.45 4.65
N LYS A 180 7.44 -18.41 3.70
CA LYS A 180 8.15 -18.23 2.42
C LYS A 180 9.57 -17.69 2.57
N ASN A 181 10.33 -18.24 3.52
CA ASN A 181 11.71 -17.80 3.83
C ASN A 181 11.79 -16.31 4.21
N TYR A 182 10.88 -15.89 5.11
CA TYR A 182 10.83 -14.53 5.63
C TYR A 182 10.55 -13.49 4.55
N GLU A 183 9.79 -13.82 3.50
CA GLU A 183 9.54 -12.95 2.35
C GLU A 183 9.03 -11.57 2.77
N LEU A 184 7.94 -11.53 3.57
CA LEU A 184 7.34 -10.27 4.02
C LEU A 184 8.27 -9.49 4.95
N LEU A 185 8.96 -10.17 5.87
CA LEU A 185 9.92 -9.52 6.75
C LEU A 185 11.11 -8.93 5.99
N ARG A 186 11.62 -9.63 4.96
CA ARG A 186 12.68 -9.12 4.07
C ARG A 186 12.22 -7.89 3.30
N ILE A 187 10.98 -7.89 2.79
CA ILE A 187 10.39 -6.71 2.13
C ILE A 187 10.32 -5.54 3.11
N LEU A 188 9.85 -5.78 4.35
CA LEU A 188 9.76 -4.74 5.37
C LEU A 188 11.13 -4.13 5.71
N VAL A 189 12.15 -4.97 5.88
CA VAL A 189 13.54 -4.53 6.10
C VAL A 189 14.07 -3.74 4.90
N HIS A 190 13.79 -4.20 3.67
CA HIS A 190 14.19 -3.50 2.46
C HIS A 190 13.54 -2.11 2.37
N LEU A 191 12.25 -1.98 2.70
CA LEU A 191 11.54 -0.70 2.71
C LEU A 191 12.14 0.29 3.72
N LEU A 192 12.61 -0.19 4.88
CA LEU A 192 13.33 0.64 5.85
C LEU A 192 14.65 1.18 5.30
N GLU A 193 15.32 0.44 4.42
CA GLU A 193 16.60 0.81 3.83
C GLU A 193 16.44 1.76 2.63
N THR A 194 15.45 1.51 1.77
CA THR A 194 15.36 2.19 0.46
C THR A 194 14.29 3.27 0.37
N SER A 195 13.27 3.24 1.22
CA SER A 195 12.18 4.22 1.14
C SER A 195 12.65 5.60 1.60
N LYS A 196 12.14 6.63 0.93
CA LYS A 196 12.30 8.04 1.32
C LYS A 196 11.01 8.64 1.87
N ASP A 197 9.91 7.90 1.81
CA ASP A 197 8.62 8.36 2.32
C ASP A 197 8.56 8.15 3.84
N HIS A 198 8.37 9.25 4.56
CA HIS A 198 8.35 9.25 6.02
C HIS A 198 7.20 8.41 6.58
N ILE A 199 6.06 8.32 5.88
CA ILE A 199 4.92 7.50 6.31
C ILE A 199 5.29 6.02 6.19
N ILE A 200 5.86 5.61 5.05
CA ILE A 200 6.31 4.24 4.82
C ILE A 200 7.34 3.83 5.88
N LEU A 201 8.34 4.68 6.13
CA LEU A 201 9.36 4.43 7.14
C LEU A 201 8.77 4.35 8.56
N SER A 202 7.83 5.23 8.92
CA SER A 202 7.18 5.23 10.22
C SER A 202 6.38 3.95 10.45
N VAL A 203 5.53 3.56 9.49
CA VAL A 203 4.74 2.33 9.56
C VAL A 203 5.66 1.11 9.60
N ALA A 204 6.70 1.06 8.77
CA ALA A 204 7.63 -0.05 8.75
C ALA A 204 8.40 -0.20 10.09
N CYS A 205 8.83 0.91 10.70
CA CYS A 205 9.45 0.88 12.03
C CYS A 205 8.48 0.33 13.08
N PHE A 206 7.25 0.82 13.07
CA PHE A 206 6.21 0.36 13.99
C PHE A 206 5.96 -1.15 13.86
N ASP A 207 5.79 -1.63 12.63
CA ASP A 207 5.53 -3.03 12.30
C ASP A 207 6.66 -3.95 12.77
N ILE A 208 7.92 -3.55 12.61
CA ILE A 208 9.07 -4.30 13.14
C ILE A 208 8.97 -4.42 14.66
N GLY A 209 8.60 -3.33 15.34
CA GLY A 209 8.38 -3.32 16.77
C GLY A 209 7.28 -4.30 17.20
N GLU A 210 6.13 -4.30 16.51
CA GLU A 210 5.02 -5.21 16.81
C GLU A 210 5.35 -6.67 16.48
N TYR A 211 6.01 -6.93 15.36
CA TYR A 211 6.50 -8.28 15.01
C TYR A 211 7.37 -8.85 16.13
N VAL A 212 8.34 -8.09 16.63
CA VAL A 212 9.22 -8.55 17.71
C VAL A 212 8.50 -8.70 19.04
N ARG A 213 7.56 -7.80 19.35
CA ARG A 213 6.75 -7.87 20.56
C ARG A 213 5.91 -9.15 20.60
N HIS A 214 5.29 -9.50 19.47
CA HIS A 214 4.38 -10.64 19.38
C HIS A 214 5.08 -11.95 18.97
N TYR A 215 6.30 -11.88 18.45
CA TYR A 215 7.14 -13.02 18.12
C TYR A 215 8.57 -12.83 18.67
N PRO A 216 8.83 -13.15 19.95
CA PRO A 216 10.12 -12.86 20.60
C PRO A 216 11.34 -13.49 19.93
N ARG A 217 11.19 -14.66 19.28
CA ARG A 217 12.26 -15.31 18.48
C ARG A 217 12.63 -14.49 17.24
N GLY A 218 11.74 -13.61 16.79
CA GLY A 218 11.93 -12.70 15.66
C GLY A 218 13.07 -11.71 15.87
N LYS A 219 13.48 -11.44 17.11
CA LYS A 219 14.67 -10.61 17.39
C LYS A 219 15.92 -11.13 16.69
N HIS A 220 16.16 -12.43 16.79
CA HIS A 220 17.34 -13.06 16.19
C HIS A 220 17.24 -13.06 14.66
N VAL A 221 16.05 -13.32 14.13
CA VAL A 221 15.79 -13.26 12.68
C VAL A 221 16.03 -11.85 12.13
N LEU A 222 15.51 -10.83 12.80
CA LEU A 222 15.68 -9.44 12.41
C LEU A 222 17.15 -9.02 12.43
N GLU A 223 17.91 -9.50 13.42
CA GLU A 223 19.35 -9.26 13.50
C GLU A 223 20.11 -9.93 12.35
N GLN A 224 19.76 -11.17 11.98
CA GLN A 224 20.33 -11.85 10.81
C GLN A 224 20.01 -11.15 9.48
N LEU A 225 18.83 -10.53 9.37
CA LEU A 225 18.41 -9.76 8.20
C LEU A 225 18.98 -8.33 8.19
N GLY A 226 19.75 -7.91 9.20
CA GLY A 226 20.31 -6.56 9.31
C GLY A 226 19.30 -5.47 9.73
N GLY A 227 18.02 -5.81 9.88
CA GLY A 227 16.96 -4.85 10.19
C GLY A 227 17.16 -4.10 11.52
N LYS A 228 17.76 -4.75 12.52
CA LYS A 228 18.09 -4.10 13.81
C LYS A 228 19.02 -2.89 13.63
N GLN A 229 20.04 -3.01 12.77
CA GLN A 229 20.98 -1.92 12.51
C GLN A 229 20.30 -0.77 11.76
N ILE A 230 19.45 -1.10 10.79
CA ILE A 230 18.70 -0.10 10.00
C ILE A 230 17.74 0.69 10.89
N VAL A 231 16.95 0.03 11.75
CA VAL A 231 16.05 0.74 12.69
C VAL A 231 16.84 1.63 13.65
N MET A 232 18.02 1.20 14.10
CA MET A 232 18.89 2.04 14.94
C MET A 232 19.41 3.28 14.20
N GLN A 233 19.70 3.18 12.89
CA GLN A 233 20.10 4.34 12.08
C GLN A 233 18.95 5.35 11.94
N LEU A 234 17.71 4.88 11.83
CA LEU A 234 16.52 5.72 11.72
C LEU A 234 16.20 6.54 13.00
N LEU A 235 16.86 6.27 14.13
CA LEU A 235 16.80 7.13 15.32
C LEU A 235 17.33 8.55 15.07
N ALA A 236 18.20 8.70 14.08
CA ALA A 236 18.78 9.98 13.66
C ALA A 236 18.09 10.56 12.40
N HIS A 237 16.95 10.02 11.98
CA HIS A 237 16.22 10.49 10.79
C HIS A 237 15.70 11.93 10.98
N ASP A 238 15.62 12.72 9.91
CA ASP A 238 15.22 14.13 9.99
C ASP A 238 13.75 14.28 10.47
N ASP A 239 12.87 13.42 9.95
CA ASP A 239 11.46 13.40 10.31
C ASP A 239 11.23 12.95 11.78
N PRO A 240 10.55 13.75 12.62
CA PRO A 240 10.27 13.40 14.02
C PRO A 240 9.41 12.15 14.21
N ASN A 241 8.47 11.87 13.31
CA ASN A 241 7.59 10.71 13.43
C ASN A 241 8.35 9.41 13.16
N VAL A 242 9.22 9.42 12.14
CA VAL A 242 10.11 8.28 11.85
C VAL A 242 11.01 7.99 13.05
N ARG A 243 11.61 9.02 13.65
CA ARG A 243 12.45 8.86 14.86
C ARG A 243 11.66 8.31 16.04
N TYR A 244 10.44 8.80 16.24
CA TYR A 244 9.57 8.35 17.31
C TYR A 244 9.24 6.85 17.17
N GLU A 245 8.81 6.41 15.98
CA GLU A 245 8.49 5.01 15.74
C GLU A 245 9.73 4.11 15.77
N ALA A 246 10.87 4.59 15.25
CA ALA A 246 12.14 3.88 15.35
C ALA A 246 12.56 3.69 16.82
N LEU A 247 12.39 4.72 17.66
CA LEU A 247 12.69 4.65 19.09
C LEU A 247 11.83 3.61 19.79
N LEU A 248 10.51 3.61 19.54
CA LEU A 248 9.60 2.61 20.11
C LEU A 248 9.94 1.20 19.64
N ALA A 249 10.30 1.02 18.37
CA ALA A 249 10.73 -0.26 17.84
C ALA A 249 12.02 -0.76 18.52
N VAL A 250 13.02 0.11 18.71
CA VAL A 250 14.27 -0.22 19.43
C VAL A 250 13.99 -0.58 20.89
N GLN A 251 13.11 0.15 21.57
CA GLN A 251 12.71 -0.19 22.94
C GLN A 251 12.13 -1.61 23.02
N LYS A 252 11.23 -1.97 22.11
CA LYS A 252 10.65 -3.33 22.01
C LYS A 252 11.72 -4.39 21.70
N LEU A 253 12.72 -4.04 20.88
CA LEU A 253 13.86 -4.92 20.56
C LEU A 253 14.75 -5.19 21.78
N MET A 254 15.04 -4.18 22.59
CA MET A 254 15.97 -4.29 23.71
C MET A 254 15.37 -4.97 24.95
N VAL A 255 14.06 -4.86 25.15
CA VAL A 255 13.41 -5.40 26.36
C VAL A 255 13.08 -6.88 26.17
N HIS A 256 13.66 -7.75 27.00
CA HIS A 256 13.40 -9.19 26.97
C HIS A 256 12.00 -9.59 27.49
N ASN A 257 11.23 -8.66 28.09
CA ASN A 257 9.93 -8.97 28.70
C ASN A 257 8.94 -7.77 28.72
N TRP A 258 8.47 -7.33 27.54
CA TRP A 258 7.62 -6.13 27.38
C TRP A 258 6.27 -6.20 28.14
N GLU A 259 5.72 -7.41 28.36
CA GLU A 259 4.47 -7.60 29.13
C GLU A 259 4.55 -7.12 30.59
N TYR A 260 5.74 -7.09 31.17
CA TYR A 260 5.94 -6.62 32.54
C TYR A 260 5.95 -5.10 32.66
N LEU A 261 6.47 -4.39 31.66
CA LEU A 261 6.56 -2.93 31.68
C LEU A 261 5.20 -2.26 31.47
N GLY A 262 4.40 -2.77 30.53
CA GLY A 262 3.05 -2.23 30.26
C GLY A 262 2.11 -2.37 31.47
N LYS A 263 2.14 -3.52 32.14
CA LYS A 263 1.37 -3.75 33.37
C LYS A 263 1.83 -2.90 34.56
N GLN A 264 3.08 -2.46 34.59
CA GLN A 264 3.59 -1.54 35.60
C GLN A 264 3.12 -0.11 35.34
N LEU A 265 3.16 0.35 34.08
CA LEU A 265 2.71 1.68 33.69
C LEU A 265 1.19 1.87 33.84
N GLU A 266 0.39 0.84 33.52
CA GLU A 266 -1.07 0.87 33.75
C GLU A 266 -1.40 0.95 35.25
N LYS A 267 -0.68 0.19 36.09
CA LYS A 267 -0.80 0.25 37.56
C LYS A 267 -0.33 1.57 38.18
N GLU A 268 0.67 2.22 37.59
CA GLU A 268 1.15 3.53 38.05
C GLU A 268 0.16 4.65 37.72
N ASN A 269 -0.54 4.55 36.58
CA ASN A 269 -1.60 5.49 36.20
C ASN A 269 -2.88 5.32 37.03
N GLU A 270 -3.22 4.10 37.45
CA GLU A 270 -4.36 3.87 38.36
C GLU A 270 -4.11 4.38 39.79
N ASN A 271 -2.84 4.51 40.20
CA ASN A 271 -2.45 4.90 41.57
C ASN A 271 -2.16 6.39 41.78
N GLN A 272 -2.39 7.26 40.78
CA GLN A 272 -2.28 8.71 41.00
C GLN A 272 -3.56 9.27 41.62
N PRO A 273 -3.51 9.88 42.83
CA PRO A 273 -4.68 10.53 43.41
C PRO A 273 -5.01 11.81 42.60
N GLN A 274 -6.26 11.93 42.16
CA GLN A 274 -6.81 13.18 41.60
C GLN A 274 -6.60 14.32 42.60
N LYS A 275 -5.62 15.20 42.35
CA LYS A 275 -5.47 16.47 43.08
C LYS A 275 -6.55 17.44 42.61
N GLY A 276 -7.69 17.44 43.31
CA GLY A 276 -8.66 18.52 43.26
C GLY A 276 -8.07 19.79 43.88
N GLY A 277 -7.89 20.84 43.07
CA GLY A 277 -7.44 22.15 43.50
C GLY A 277 -8.61 23.13 43.61
N SER A 278 -9.12 23.34 44.81
CA SER A 278 -9.87 24.55 45.18
C SER A 278 -9.37 25.04 46.54
N ALA A 279 -8.46 26.01 46.52
CA ALA A 279 -8.02 26.72 47.72
C ALA A 279 -8.91 27.97 47.94
N PRO A 280 -9.36 28.26 49.18
CA PRO A 280 -10.18 29.43 49.46
C PRO A 280 -9.32 30.68 49.66
N ILE A 281 -9.75 31.80 49.07
CA ILE A 281 -9.16 33.12 49.29
C ILE A 281 -9.80 33.72 50.55
N SER A 282 -9.00 33.97 51.58
CA SER A 282 -9.35 34.77 52.75
C SER A 282 -8.20 35.72 53.08
N GLY A 283 -8.52 37.01 53.22
CA GLY A 283 -7.60 38.01 53.75
C GLY A 283 -8.05 39.43 53.46
N LYS A 284 -8.89 40.01 54.35
CA LYS A 284 -9.15 41.45 54.44
C LYS A 284 -7.94 42.18 55.06
N ALA A 285 -7.58 43.32 54.50
CA ALA A 285 -7.44 44.62 55.18
C ALA A 285 -7.30 45.71 54.11
#